data_AF-A0A350EQC3-F1
#
_entry.id   AF-A0A350EQC3-F1
#
_cell.length_a   1.000
_cell.length_b   1.000
_cell.length_c   1.000
_cell.angle_alpha   90.00
_cell.angle_beta   90.00
_cell.angle_gamma   90.00
#
_symmetry.space_group_name_H-M   'P 1'
#
loop_
_entity.id
_entity.type
_entity.pdbx_description
1 polymer ?
#
loop_
_entity_poly.entity_id
_entity_poly.type
_entity_poly.pdbx_seq_one_letter_code
_entity_poly.pdbx_strand_id
1 'polypeptide(L)'
;MVLVPAGEHRPLFRSDDEPEAVKVPSFQLDRHPVTNGQFLEFVRANPRWQRSQVKRLFADEHYLKHWSGDLDLGDALPDQPVVWVSWFAAKTYAGWQGKRLPTVAEWEYAAAASPTRPDGAGDPAFQAALRRWYSTPAPEQLAATGAA
;
A
#
# COMPACT_ATOMS: atom_id res chain seq x y z
N MET A 1 4.16 6.56 10.21
CA MET A 1 3.64 5.33 10.85
C MET A 1 2.76 5.65 12.04
N VAL A 2 1.77 4.79 12.30
CA VAL A 2 0.89 4.74 13.47
C VAL A 2 1.00 3.38 14.13
N LEU A 3 0.85 3.31 15.45
CA LEU A 3 0.82 2.05 16.20
C LEU A 3 -0.56 1.40 16.01
N VAL A 4 -0.55 0.17 15.51
CA VAL A 4 -1.72 -0.71 15.47
C VAL A 4 -1.62 -1.64 16.68
N PRO A 5 -2.61 -1.65 17.59
CA PRO A 5 -2.58 -2.50 18.78
C PRO A 5 -2.68 -3.99 18.39
N ALA A 6 -2.27 -4.86 19.31
CA ALA A 6 -2.45 -6.30 19.11
C ALA A 6 -3.94 -6.67 19.12
N GLY A 7 -4.30 -7.71 18.37
CA GLY A 7 -5.65 -8.22 18.33
C GLY A 7 -5.77 -9.55 17.60
N GLU A 8 -6.98 -9.87 17.19
CA GLU A 8 -7.29 -11.07 16.41
C GLU A 8 -7.96 -10.66 15.11
N HIS A 9 -7.58 -11.36 14.04
CA HIS A 9 -8.09 -11.15 12.70
C HIS A 9 -8.70 -12.45 12.18
N ARG A 10 -9.83 -12.34 11.47
CA ARG A 10 -10.50 -13.47 10.83
C ARG A 10 -10.31 -13.32 9.31
N PRO A 11 -9.48 -14.16 8.66
CA PRO A 11 -9.19 -14.06 7.24
C PRO A 11 -10.46 -14.07 6.37
N LEU A 12 -10.51 -13.20 5.35
CA LEU A 12 -11.63 -13.17 4.40
C LEU A 12 -11.66 -14.43 3.54
N PHE A 13 -10.49 -14.90 3.14
CA PHE A 13 -10.30 -16.14 2.42
C PHE A 13 -9.52 -17.10 3.31
N ARG A 14 -10.13 -18.23 3.64
CA ARG A 14 -9.59 -19.25 4.54
C ARG A 14 -9.85 -20.62 3.92
N SER A 15 -8.86 -21.49 3.92
CA SER A 15 -9.03 -22.92 3.66
C SER A 15 -9.53 -23.64 4.92
N ASP A 16 -10.15 -24.81 4.78
CA ASP A 16 -10.72 -25.50 5.96
C ASP A 16 -9.66 -25.82 7.03
N ASP A 17 -8.42 -26.05 6.62
CA ASP A 17 -7.27 -26.40 7.45
C ASP A 17 -6.60 -25.18 8.14
N GLU A 18 -6.98 -23.96 7.76
CA GLU A 18 -6.43 -22.73 8.36
C GLU A 18 -7.21 -22.32 9.63
N PRO A 19 -6.58 -21.66 10.61
CA PRO A 19 -7.27 -21.26 11.83
C PRO A 19 -8.37 -20.24 11.54
N GLU A 20 -9.49 -20.34 12.27
CA GLU A 20 -10.63 -19.42 12.14
C GLU A 20 -10.25 -17.97 12.48
N ALA A 21 -9.31 -17.79 13.41
CA ALA A 21 -8.76 -16.51 13.79
C ALA A 21 -7.22 -16.58 13.94
N VAL A 22 -6.55 -15.53 13.50
CA VAL A 22 -5.10 -15.36 13.55
C VAL A 22 -4.78 -14.25 14.56
N LYS A 23 -3.88 -14.55 15.51
CA LYS A 23 -3.38 -13.54 16.44
C LYS A 23 -2.41 -12.60 15.73
N VAL A 24 -2.67 -11.30 15.83
CA VAL A 24 -1.84 -10.24 15.23
C VAL A 24 -1.18 -9.46 16.36
N PRO A 25 0.15 -9.55 16.54
CA PRO A 25 0.88 -8.72 17.49
C PRO A 25 0.75 -7.23 17.15
N SER A 26 1.05 -6.34 18.10
CA SER A 26 1.11 -4.90 17.79
C SER A 26 2.23 -4.59 16.80
N PHE A 27 1.97 -3.71 15.84
CA PHE A 27 2.94 -3.34 14.81
C PHE A 27 2.76 -1.87 14.40
N GLN A 28 3.73 -1.33 13.68
CA GLN A 28 3.62 0.00 13.08
C GLN A 28 3.25 -0.10 11.61
N LEU A 29 2.30 0.72 11.17
CA LEU A 29 1.90 0.82 9.77
C LEU A 29 1.91 2.27 9.32
N ASP A 30 2.32 2.55 8.08
CA ASP A 30 2.16 3.90 7.55
C ASP A 30 0.67 4.24 7.39
N ARG A 31 0.27 5.43 7.84
CA ARG A 31 -1.11 5.94 7.76
C ARG A 31 -1.58 6.10 6.31
N HIS A 32 -0.62 6.21 5.42
CA HIS A 32 -0.75 6.72 4.07
C HIS A 32 0.14 5.88 3.15
N PRO A 33 -0.30 5.58 1.92
CA PRO A 33 0.56 5.00 0.90
C PRO A 33 1.85 5.80 0.70
N VAL A 34 2.88 5.11 0.21
CA VAL A 34 4.13 5.76 -0.21
C VAL A 34 3.84 6.67 -1.40
N THR A 35 4.34 7.90 -1.35
CA THR A 35 4.12 8.91 -2.38
C THR A 35 5.16 8.84 -3.51
N ASN A 36 4.86 9.43 -4.67
CA ASN A 36 5.82 9.58 -5.78
C ASN A 36 7.10 10.29 -5.32
N GLY A 37 6.98 11.37 -4.54
CA GLY A 37 8.12 12.14 -4.03
C GLY A 37 9.00 11.31 -3.10
N GLN A 38 8.41 10.53 -2.19
CA GLN A 38 9.18 9.62 -1.33
C GLN A 38 9.88 8.52 -2.13
N PHE A 39 9.20 7.96 -3.13
CA PHE A 39 9.79 6.93 -3.97
C PHE A 39 10.88 7.48 -4.90
N LEU A 40 10.76 8.74 -5.33
CA LEU A 40 11.77 9.43 -6.13
C LEU A 40 13.10 9.56 -5.37
N GLU A 41 13.05 9.88 -4.08
CA GLU A 41 14.25 9.90 -3.23
C GLU A 41 14.92 8.52 -3.14
N PHE A 42 14.12 7.46 -3.04
CA PHE A 42 14.62 6.09 -3.07
C PHE A 42 15.31 5.75 -4.40
N VAL A 43 14.67 6.08 -5.53
CA VAL A 43 15.21 5.81 -6.87
C VAL A 43 16.48 6.63 -7.15
N ARG A 44 16.53 7.87 -6.66
CA ARG A 44 17.73 8.73 -6.70
C ARG A 44 18.89 8.11 -5.92
N ALA A 45 18.62 7.61 -4.71
CA ALA A 45 19.63 6.96 -3.87
C ALA A 45 20.02 5.55 -4.34
N ASN A 46 19.18 4.89 -5.15
CA ASN A 46 19.38 3.52 -5.60
C ASN A 46 19.19 3.41 -7.12
N PRO A 47 20.19 3.83 -7.94
CA PRO A 47 20.05 3.90 -9.40
C PRO A 47 19.63 2.60 -10.09
N ARG A 48 19.89 1.43 -9.48
CA ARG A 48 19.40 0.13 -9.99
C ARG A 48 17.88 0.00 -10.06
N TRP A 49 17.14 0.87 -9.36
CA TRP A 49 15.68 0.95 -9.36
C TRP A 49 15.16 2.11 -10.23
N GLN A 50 16.02 2.77 -11.00
CA GLN A 50 15.57 3.67 -12.06
C GLN A 50 14.89 2.87 -13.16
N ARG A 51 13.86 3.45 -13.79
CA ARG A 51 13.01 2.73 -14.73
C ARG A 51 13.76 2.23 -15.98
N SER A 52 14.82 2.93 -16.39
CA SER A 52 15.69 2.51 -17.49
C SER A 52 16.72 1.44 -17.09
N GLN A 53 17.01 1.31 -15.80
CA GLN A 53 18.10 0.48 -15.27
C GLN A 53 17.61 -0.81 -14.59
N VAL A 54 16.34 -0.85 -14.16
CA VAL A 54 15.79 -2.00 -13.45
C VAL A 54 15.87 -3.25 -14.32
N LYS A 55 16.35 -4.34 -13.74
CA LYS A 55 16.40 -5.63 -14.44
C LYS A 55 14.98 -6.15 -14.59
N ARG A 56 14.62 -6.62 -15.79
CA ARG A 56 13.30 -7.23 -16.07
C ARG A 56 12.93 -8.42 -15.18
N LEU A 57 13.92 -9.05 -14.55
CA LEU A 57 13.70 -10.08 -13.53
C LEU A 57 12.96 -9.54 -12.29
N PHE A 58 13.09 -8.25 -11.99
CA PHE A 58 12.56 -7.63 -10.77
C PHE A 58 11.42 -6.64 -11.04
N ALA A 59 11.15 -6.28 -12.28
CA ALA A 59 10.06 -5.39 -12.65
C ALA A 59 9.67 -5.60 -14.12
N ASP A 60 8.38 -5.53 -14.43
CA ASP A 60 7.90 -5.61 -15.80
C ASP A 60 8.03 -4.27 -16.55
N GLU A 61 7.60 -4.24 -17.81
CA GLU A 61 7.70 -3.07 -18.70
C GLU A 61 6.89 -1.85 -18.26
N HIS A 62 5.89 -2.03 -17.39
CA HIS A 62 5.08 -0.94 -16.87
C HIS A 62 5.71 -0.25 -15.66
N TYR A 63 6.87 -0.72 -15.18
CA TYR A 63 7.50 -0.16 -14.00
C TYR A 63 7.72 1.36 -14.09
N LEU A 64 7.15 2.09 -13.12
CA LEU A 64 7.12 3.56 -13.07
C LEU A 64 6.68 4.21 -14.38
N LYS A 65 5.77 3.56 -15.14
CA LYS A 65 5.43 4.03 -16.49
C LYS A 65 4.87 5.44 -16.55
N HIS A 66 4.26 5.90 -15.46
CA HIS A 66 3.64 7.22 -15.32
C HIS A 66 4.66 8.34 -15.06
N TRP A 67 5.93 8.02 -14.82
CA TRP A 67 7.00 9.02 -14.71
C TRP A 67 7.59 9.31 -16.09
N SER A 68 7.93 10.56 -16.40
CA SER A 68 8.55 10.90 -17.69
C SER A 68 9.97 10.37 -17.85
N GLY A 69 10.69 10.14 -16.75
CA GLY A 69 12.06 9.64 -16.77
C GLY A 69 12.52 9.01 -15.47
N ASP A 70 13.80 8.64 -15.40
CA ASP A 70 14.38 7.96 -14.24
C ASP A 70 14.29 8.76 -12.93
N LEU A 71 14.38 10.09 -13.04
CA LEU A 71 14.29 11.03 -11.92
C LEU A 71 13.35 12.21 -12.23
N ASP A 72 12.46 12.03 -13.21
CA ASP A 72 11.51 13.03 -13.67
C ASP A 72 10.09 12.46 -13.58
N LEU A 73 9.27 13.06 -12.72
CA LEU A 73 7.90 12.62 -12.47
C LEU A 73 6.96 12.95 -13.62
N GLY A 74 7.27 13.93 -14.48
CA GLY A 74 6.33 14.40 -15.49
C GLY A 74 5.04 14.92 -14.86
N ASP A 75 3.90 14.38 -15.33
CA ASP A 75 2.56 14.72 -14.84
C ASP A 75 2.20 14.04 -13.50
N ALA A 76 3.04 13.13 -13.00
CA ALA A 76 2.83 12.51 -11.71
C ALA A 76 3.11 13.50 -10.57
N LEU A 77 2.12 13.74 -9.70
CA LEU A 77 2.30 14.70 -8.61
C LEU A 77 3.10 14.07 -7.45
N PRO A 78 4.00 14.82 -6.78
CA PRO A 78 4.85 14.28 -5.72
C PRO A 78 4.10 13.69 -4.52
N ASP A 79 2.90 14.18 -4.23
CA ASP A 79 2.06 13.79 -3.09
C ASP A 79 1.06 12.67 -3.42
N GLN A 80 0.89 12.33 -4.70
CA GLN A 80 0.11 11.17 -5.12
C GLN A 80 0.80 9.86 -4.70
N PRO A 81 0.02 8.79 -4.45
CA PRO A 81 0.59 7.47 -4.20
C PRO A 81 1.39 6.99 -5.40
N VAL A 82 2.57 6.42 -5.15
CA VAL A 82 3.36 5.79 -6.20
C VAL A 82 2.64 4.53 -6.68
N VAL A 83 2.51 4.40 -8.00
CA VAL A 83 1.89 3.24 -8.67
C VAL A 83 2.86 2.62 -9.67
N TRP A 84 2.47 1.49 -10.26
CA TRP A 84 3.31 0.74 -11.19
C TRP A 84 4.68 0.35 -10.61
N VAL A 85 4.67 -0.08 -9.35
CA VAL A 85 5.87 -0.58 -8.65
C VAL A 85 5.81 -2.10 -8.54
N SER A 86 6.95 -2.76 -8.72
CA SER A 86 7.04 -4.19 -8.48
C SER A 86 7.12 -4.49 -6.98
N TRP A 87 6.72 -5.70 -6.59
CA TRP A 87 6.87 -6.16 -5.21
C TRP A 87 8.33 -6.09 -4.73
N PHE A 88 9.30 -6.43 -5.59
CA PHE A 88 10.72 -6.36 -5.26
C PHE A 88 11.18 -4.92 -4.97
N ALA A 89 10.72 -3.96 -5.76
CA ALA A 89 11.02 -2.54 -5.54
C ALA A 89 10.37 -2.05 -4.24
N ALA A 90 9.10 -2.38 -3.99
CA ALA A 90 8.39 -2.02 -2.78
C ALA A 90 9.05 -2.60 -1.51
N LYS A 91 9.45 -3.87 -1.53
CA LYS A 91 10.18 -4.51 -0.44
C LYS A 91 11.55 -3.85 -0.20
N THR A 92 12.26 -3.52 -1.26
CA THR A 92 13.58 -2.87 -1.15
C THR A 92 13.47 -1.44 -0.65
N TYR A 93 12.46 -0.69 -1.11
CA TYR A 93 12.11 0.63 -0.59
C TYR A 93 11.83 0.57 0.92
N ALA A 94 10.99 -0.36 1.36
CA ALA A 94 10.68 -0.52 2.77
C ALA A 94 11.95 -0.79 3.58
N GLY A 95 12.81 -1.71 3.13
CA GLY A 95 14.09 -1.99 3.78
C GLY A 95 15.05 -0.79 3.80
N TRP A 96 15.12 -0.01 2.71
CA TRP A 96 15.91 1.22 2.63
C TRP A 96 15.47 2.28 3.65
N GLN A 97 14.17 2.34 3.95
CA GLN A 97 13.59 3.18 5.00
C GLN A 97 13.71 2.58 6.42
N GLY A 98 14.37 1.43 6.59
CA GLY A 98 14.42 0.72 7.88
C GLY A 98 13.08 0.10 8.30
N LYS A 99 12.18 -0.14 7.34
CA LYS A 99 10.84 -0.70 7.52
C LYS A 99 10.72 -2.08 6.84
N ARG A 100 9.50 -2.62 6.78
CA ARG A 100 9.14 -3.81 6.01
C ARG A 100 7.74 -3.65 5.41
N LEU A 101 7.40 -4.52 4.46
CA LEU A 101 6.01 -4.70 4.03
C LEU A 101 5.19 -5.34 5.17
N PRO A 102 3.90 -5.01 5.31
CA PRO A 102 3.01 -5.73 6.20
C PRO A 102 2.82 -7.17 5.72
N THR A 103 2.55 -8.07 6.65
CA THR A 103 2.02 -9.39 6.31
C THR A 103 0.57 -9.27 5.85
N VAL A 104 0.02 -10.32 5.22
CA VAL A 104 -1.39 -10.34 4.83
C VAL A 104 -2.30 -10.18 6.06
N ALA A 105 -2.02 -10.91 7.15
CA ALA A 105 -2.80 -10.82 8.38
C ALA A 105 -2.76 -9.42 9.02
N GLU A 106 -1.61 -8.76 9.04
CA GLU A 106 -1.49 -7.37 9.51
C GLU A 106 -2.26 -6.39 8.62
N TRP A 107 -2.20 -6.58 7.30
CA TRP A 107 -2.88 -5.71 6.35
C TRP A 107 -4.40 -5.86 6.46
N GLU A 108 -4.92 -7.08 6.48
CA GLU A 108 -6.36 -7.33 6.64
C GLU A 108 -6.87 -6.88 8.01
N TYR A 109 -6.11 -7.12 9.09
CA TYR A 109 -6.45 -6.63 10.43
C TYR A 109 -6.60 -5.11 10.48
N ALA A 110 -5.63 -4.37 9.91
CA ALA A 110 -5.68 -2.92 9.87
C ALA A 110 -6.81 -2.41 8.96
N ALA A 111 -7.09 -3.09 7.84
CA ALA A 111 -8.11 -2.70 6.88
C ALA A 111 -9.55 -2.99 7.35
N ALA A 112 -9.73 -3.88 8.33
CA ALA A 112 -11.04 -4.22 8.88
C ALA A 112 -11.66 -3.11 9.75
N ALA A 113 -10.85 -2.16 10.23
CA ALA A 113 -11.31 -1.09 11.09
C ALA A 113 -12.18 -0.06 10.35
N SER A 114 -13.24 0.42 11.00
CA SER A 114 -13.99 1.60 10.56
C SER A 114 -13.43 2.88 11.19
N PRO A 115 -13.84 4.08 10.73
CA PRO A 115 -13.44 5.33 11.36
C PRO A 115 -13.79 5.46 12.84
N THR A 116 -14.72 4.64 13.34
CA THR A 116 -15.21 4.70 14.72
C THR A 116 -14.98 3.43 15.52
N ARG A 117 -14.57 2.32 14.88
CA ARG A 117 -14.47 1.00 15.52
C ARG A 117 -13.25 0.22 15.02
N PRO A 118 -12.54 -0.50 15.92
CA PRO A 118 -11.48 -1.42 15.52
C PRO A 118 -11.95 -2.56 14.59
N ASP A 119 -13.22 -2.96 14.70
CA ASP A 119 -13.87 -3.89 13.78
C ASP A 119 -15.09 -3.19 13.13
N GLY A 120 -14.98 -2.93 11.83
CA GLY A 120 -15.99 -2.29 11.01
C GLY A 120 -17.02 -3.26 10.40
N ALA A 121 -16.90 -4.57 10.60
CA ALA A 121 -17.87 -5.54 10.05
C ALA A 121 -19.30 -5.24 10.51
N GLY A 122 -19.46 -4.83 11.77
CA GLY A 122 -20.74 -4.45 12.38
C GLY A 122 -21.12 -2.96 12.24
N ASP A 123 -20.48 -2.20 11.37
CA ASP A 123 -20.76 -0.77 11.13
C ASP A 123 -21.49 -0.57 9.79
N PRO A 124 -22.82 -0.41 9.78
CA PRO A 124 -23.60 -0.32 8.53
C PRO A 124 -23.21 0.86 7.63
N ALA A 125 -22.78 1.98 8.23
CA ALA A 125 -22.37 3.15 7.48
C ALA A 125 -21.03 2.90 6.76
N PHE A 126 -20.08 2.29 7.46
CA PHE A 126 -18.81 1.85 6.86
C PHE A 126 -19.03 0.82 5.74
N GLN A 127 -19.88 -0.18 5.98
CA GLN A 127 -20.22 -1.19 4.98
C GLN A 127 -20.89 -0.58 3.72
N ALA A 128 -21.75 0.42 3.91
CA ALA A 128 -22.36 1.15 2.80
C ALA A 128 -21.32 1.98 2.02
N ALA A 129 -20.38 2.62 2.72
CA ALA A 129 -19.29 3.39 2.11
C ALA A 129 -18.35 2.49 1.30
N LEU A 130 -17.95 1.34 1.83
CA LEU A 130 -17.14 0.32 1.14
C LEU A 130 -17.80 -0.13 -0.17
N ARG A 131 -19.09 -0.49 -0.12
CA ARG A 131 -19.84 -0.91 -1.33
C ARG A 131 -19.87 0.20 -2.38
N ARG A 132 -20.13 1.44 -1.96
CA ARG A 132 -20.10 2.60 -2.86
C ARG A 132 -18.73 2.74 -3.51
N TRP A 133 -17.66 2.64 -2.72
CA TRP A 133 -16.30 2.75 -3.22
C TRP A 133 -15.98 1.69 -4.28
N TYR A 134 -16.28 0.41 -4.00
CA TYR A 134 -16.09 -0.66 -4.99
C TYR A 134 -16.97 -0.53 -6.24
N SER A 135 -18.11 0.14 -6.15
CA SER A 135 -18.99 0.41 -7.31
C SER A 135 -18.59 1.64 -8.13
N THR A 136 -17.62 2.43 -7.66
CA THR A 136 -17.17 3.66 -8.33
C THR A 136 -15.91 3.37 -9.14
N PRO A 137 -15.88 3.66 -10.47
CA PRO A 137 -14.67 3.52 -11.26
C PRO A 137 -13.51 4.35 -10.68
N ALA A 138 -12.30 3.80 -10.75
CA ALA A 138 -11.11 4.56 -10.37
C ALA A 138 -10.95 5.78 -11.30
N PRO A 139 -10.61 6.97 -10.76
CA PRO A 139 -10.34 8.13 -11.59
C PRO A 139 -9.06 7.92 -12.41
N GLU A 140 -8.98 8.60 -13.56
CA GLU A 140 -7.79 8.56 -14.43
C GLU A 140 -6.54 9.11 -13.72
N GLN A 141 -6.73 10.13 -12.89
CA GLN A 141 -5.69 10.70 -12.03
C GLN A 141 -6.02 10.46 -10.56
N LEU A 142 -5.06 9.93 -9.82
CA LEU A 142 -5.23 9.64 -8.40
C LEU A 142 -5.18 10.93 -7.57
N ALA A 143 -5.96 10.98 -6.49
CA ALA A 143 -5.87 12.08 -5.54
C ALA A 143 -4.54 12.06 -4.77
N ALA A 144 -4.18 13.20 -4.18
CA ALA A 144 -3.08 13.27 -3.24
C ALA A 144 -3.29 12.30 -2.07
N THR A 145 -2.21 11.78 -1.54
CA THR A 145 -2.25 10.82 -0.46
C THR A 145 -2.85 11.45 0.81
N GLY A 146 -3.95 10.88 1.31
CA GLY A 146 -4.66 11.40 2.48
C GLY A 146 -5.67 12.50 2.19
N ALA A 147 -5.96 12.80 0.91
CA ALA A 147 -7.10 13.63 0.53
C ALA A 147 -8.41 12.93 0.97
N ALA A 148 -9.31 13.70 1.58
CA ALA A 148 -10.62 13.27 2.06
C ALA A 148 -11.72 13.52 1.02
#